data_AF-A0AAE0DRL4-F1
#
_entry.id   AF-A0AAE0DRL4-F1
#
_cell.length_a   1.000
_cell.length_b   1.000
_cell.length_c   1.000
_cell.angle_alpha   90.00
_cell.angle_beta   90.00
_cell.angle_gamma   90.00
#
_symmetry.space_group_name_H-M   'P 1'
#
loop_
_entity.id
_entity.type
_entity.pdbx_description
1 polymer ?
#
loop_
_entity_poly.entity_id
_entity_poly.type
_entity_poly.pdbx_seq_one_letter_code
_entity_poly.pdbx_strand_id
1 'polypeptide(L)'
;MTSNFEIDRLLDSSSSDDDLEMIAIAVIARRRKNKSKCGGSIDGHTTIWRDRLASHERLYHDYFSETPTYSLDKFRIRFRMNRYLFICIKNSMEQ
;
A
#
# COMPACT_ATOMS: atom_id res chain seq x y z
N MET A 1 16.59 -3.39 -27.46
CA MET A 1 15.24 -3.19 -26.88
C MET A 1 14.37 -2.70 -28.01
N THR A 2 13.61 -3.59 -28.66
CA THR A 2 12.69 -3.15 -29.71
C THR A 2 11.64 -2.25 -29.07
N SER A 3 11.50 -1.05 -29.61
CA SER A 3 10.56 -0.06 -29.07
C SER A 3 9.13 -0.58 -29.23
N ASN A 4 8.19 -0.19 -28.37
CA ASN A 4 6.78 -0.59 -28.54
C ASN A 4 6.23 -0.19 -29.94
N PHE A 5 6.81 0.83 -30.56
CA PHE A 5 6.52 1.29 -31.92
C PHE A 5 6.97 0.31 -33.02
N GLU A 6 7.99 -0.49 -32.74
CA GLU A 6 8.54 -1.51 -33.64
C GLU A 6 7.76 -2.83 -33.55
N ILE A 7 7.11 -3.08 -32.41
CA ILE A 7 6.17 -4.19 -32.22
C ILE A 7 4.88 -3.94 -33.01
N ASP A 8 4.35 -2.71 -32.96
CA ASP A 8 3.15 -2.31 -33.72
C ASP A 8 3.37 -2.43 -35.24
N ARG A 9 4.56 -2.03 -35.72
CA ARG A 9 4.94 -2.10 -37.14
C ARG A 9 5.05 -3.54 -37.67
N LEU A 10 5.48 -4.48 -36.84
CA LEU A 10 5.61 -5.90 -37.22
C LEU A 10 4.25 -6.63 -37.21
N LEU A 11 3.27 -6.15 -36.44
CA LEU A 11 1.90 -6.66 -36.44
C LEU A 11 1.17 -6.31 -37.75
N ASP A 12 1.44 -5.12 -38.30
CA ASP A 12 0.84 -4.60 -39.55
C ASP A 12 1.54 -5.12 -40.83
N SER A 13 2.72 -5.75 -40.69
CA SER A 13 3.51 -6.28 -41.82
C SER A 13 3.38 -7.80 -42.03
N SER A 14 2.74 -8.54 -41.12
CA SER A 14 2.64 -10.01 -41.18
C SER A 14 1.32 -10.46 -41.81
N SER A 15 1.33 -10.66 -43.13
CA SER A 15 0.15 -11.00 -43.94
C SER A 15 -0.24 -12.50 -43.93
N SER A 16 0.40 -13.35 -43.12
CA SER A 16 0.09 -14.79 -43.02
C SER A 16 -0.55 -15.10 -41.65
N ASP A 17 -1.77 -15.64 -41.68
CA ASP A 17 -2.59 -15.91 -40.48
C ASP A 17 -1.90 -16.88 -39.48
N ASP A 18 -1.06 -17.80 -39.96
CA ASP A 18 -0.36 -18.78 -39.12
C ASP A 18 0.71 -18.14 -38.20
N ASP A 19 1.31 -17.03 -38.63
CA ASP A 19 2.37 -16.34 -37.88
C ASP A 19 1.81 -15.36 -36.84
N LEU A 20 0.58 -14.87 -37.05
CA LEU A 20 -0.10 -13.93 -36.17
C LEU A 20 -0.44 -14.57 -34.82
N GLU A 21 -0.87 -15.84 -34.86
CA GLU A 21 -1.21 -16.60 -33.65
C GLU A 21 0.04 -16.84 -32.77
N MET A 22 1.19 -17.16 -33.38
CA MET A 22 2.46 -17.33 -32.66
C MET A 22 2.93 -16.03 -31.99
N ILE A 23 2.81 -14.90 -32.67
CA ILE A 23 3.18 -13.58 -32.14
C ILE A 23 2.25 -13.19 -30.98
N ALA A 24 0.93 -13.39 -31.12
CA ALA A 24 -0.04 -13.12 -30.06
C ALA A 24 0.25 -13.96 -28.81
N ILE A 25 0.54 -15.25 -28.97
CA ILE A 25 0.94 -16.16 -27.89
C ILE A 25 2.22 -15.65 -27.22
N ALA A 26 3.23 -15.24 -27.98
CA ALA A 26 4.49 -14.73 -27.46
C ALA A 26 4.30 -13.43 -26.65
N VAL A 27 3.46 -12.51 -27.10
CA VAL A 27 3.13 -11.26 -26.40
C VAL A 27 2.36 -11.53 -25.10
N ILE A 28 1.37 -12.43 -25.11
CA ILE A 28 0.61 -12.84 -23.92
C ILE A 28 1.52 -13.55 -22.91
N ALA A 29 2.40 -14.45 -23.36
CA ALA A 29 3.38 -15.14 -22.52
C ALA A 29 4.37 -14.17 -21.87
N ARG A 30 4.82 -13.13 -22.61
CA ARG A 30 5.68 -12.07 -22.08
C ARG A 30 4.96 -11.23 -21.01
N ARG A 31 3.68 -10.90 -21.22
CA ARG A 31 2.84 -10.23 -20.20
C ARG A 31 2.64 -11.08 -18.95
N ARG A 32 2.53 -12.41 -19.08
CA ARG A 32 2.38 -13.33 -17.93
C ARG A 32 3.63 -13.39 -17.03
N LYS A 33 4.83 -13.27 -17.59
CA LYS A 33 6.09 -13.26 -16.80
C LYS A 33 6.32 -11.95 -16.03
N ASN A 34 5.66 -10.86 -16.43
CA ASN A 34 5.77 -9.55 -15.79
C ASN A 34 4.66 -9.27 -14.76
N LYS A 35 3.91 -10.28 -14.33
CA LYS A 35 3.01 -10.12 -13.18
C LYS A 35 3.89 -9.97 -11.94
N SER A 36 3.92 -8.77 -11.37
CA SER A 36 4.50 -8.59 -10.04
C SER A 36 3.83 -9.59 -9.11
N LYS A 37 4.62 -10.34 -8.33
CA LYS A 37 4.05 -11.16 -7.26
C LYS A 37 3.42 -10.18 -6.27
N CYS A 38 2.10 -10.03 -6.31
CA CYS A 38 1.38 -9.35 -5.24
C CYS A 38 1.77 -10.06 -3.94
N GLY A 39 2.52 -9.36 -3.09
CA GLY A 39 3.06 -9.89 -1.85
C GLY A 39 1.92 -10.25 -0.90
N GLY A 40 1.47 -11.50 -0.97
CA GLY A 40 0.47 -12.04 -0.07
C GLY A 40 1.04 -12.21 1.34
N SER A 41 0.23 -12.83 2.20
CA SER A 41 0.65 -13.20 3.54
C SER A 41 1.94 -14.03 3.53
N ILE A 42 2.87 -13.67 4.40
CA ILE A 42 4.12 -14.41 4.59
C ILE A 42 3.79 -15.63 5.45
N ASP A 43 3.85 -16.81 4.86
CA ASP A 43 3.71 -18.06 5.60
C ASP A 43 4.81 -18.16 6.68
N GLY A 44 4.43 -18.57 7.89
CA GLY A 44 5.32 -18.54 9.07
C GLY A 44 5.39 -17.21 9.84
N HIS A 45 4.56 -16.21 9.53
CA HIS A 45 4.47 -15.00 10.35
C HIS A 45 3.99 -15.31 11.78
N THR A 46 4.87 -15.09 12.76
CA THR A 46 4.56 -15.27 14.18
C THR A 46 4.03 -13.98 14.79
N THR A 47 2.85 -14.06 15.40
CA THR A 47 2.27 -12.93 16.14
C THR A 47 2.92 -12.86 17.52
N ILE A 48 3.70 -11.81 17.75
CA ILE A 48 4.34 -11.55 19.05
C ILE A 48 3.36 -10.77 19.94
N TRP A 49 3.20 -11.24 21.18
CA TRP A 49 2.48 -10.51 22.23
C TRP A 49 3.34 -9.38 22.77
N ARG A 50 3.08 -8.14 22.31
CA ARG A 50 3.85 -6.94 22.67
C ARG A 50 3.27 -6.14 23.85
N ASP A 51 2.38 -6.76 24.62
CA ASP A 51 1.63 -6.08 25.69
C ASP A 51 0.93 -4.79 25.18
N ARG A 52 -0.05 -4.98 24.30
CA ARG A 52 -0.78 -3.87 23.67
C ARG A 52 -1.51 -3.00 24.70
N LEU A 53 -1.91 -3.57 25.84
CA LEU A 53 -2.59 -2.84 26.91
C LEU A 53 -1.64 -1.82 27.54
N ALA A 54 -0.45 -2.25 27.99
CA ALA A 54 0.52 -1.32 28.55
C ALA A 54 1.00 -0.28 27.51
N SER A 55 1.12 -0.68 26.25
CA SER A 55 1.43 0.27 25.17
C SER A 55 0.32 1.30 24.97
N HIS A 56 -0.94 0.89 25.09
CA HIS A 56 -2.09 1.80 24.96
C HIS A 56 -2.11 2.81 26.11
N GLU A 57 -1.93 2.35 27.34
CA GLU A 57 -1.91 3.19 28.52
C GLU A 57 -0.78 4.24 28.47
N ARG A 58 0.43 3.83 28.05
CA ARG A 58 1.52 4.78 27.80
C ARG A 58 1.18 5.81 26.73
N LEU A 59 0.62 5.37 25.61
CA LEU A 59 0.16 6.27 24.54
C LEU A 59 -0.86 7.29 25.04
N TYR A 60 -1.79 6.84 25.89
CA TYR A 60 -2.79 7.70 26.50
C TYR A 60 -2.15 8.74 27.43
N HIS A 61 -1.27 8.31 28.34
CA HIS A 61 -0.60 9.23 29.25
C HIS A 61 0.26 10.26 28.52
N ASP A 62 1.01 9.84 27.51
CA ASP A 62 1.95 10.68 26.78
C ASP A 62 1.29 11.78 25.96
N TYR A 63 0.12 11.49 25.37
CA TYR A 63 -0.51 12.37 24.40
C TYR A 63 -1.91 12.81 24.77
N PHE A 64 -2.70 12.00 25.47
CA PHE A 64 -4.15 12.19 25.62
C PHE A 64 -4.61 12.58 27.02
N SER A 65 -3.79 12.35 28.05
CA SER A 65 -4.07 12.77 29.43
C SER A 65 -4.31 14.28 29.56
N GLU A 66 -4.84 14.70 30.71
CA GLU A 66 -5.07 16.11 31.04
C GLU A 66 -3.76 16.90 31.06
N THR A 67 -2.68 16.28 31.53
CA THR A 67 -1.32 16.81 31.59
C THR A 67 -0.38 15.94 30.74
N PRO A 68 -0.45 16.04 29.39
CA PRO A 68 0.32 15.16 28.51
C PRO A 68 1.82 15.41 28.64
N THR A 69 2.60 14.32 28.61
CA THR A 69 4.07 14.38 28.62
C THR A 69 4.61 15.21 27.44
N TYR A 70 3.95 15.11 26.27
CA TYR A 70 4.37 15.80 25.06
C TYR A 70 3.46 16.98 24.71
N SER A 71 4.09 18.05 24.21
CA SER A 71 3.38 19.25 23.75
C SER A 71 2.58 19.00 22.46
N LEU A 72 1.66 19.94 22.17
CA LEU A 72 0.78 19.88 21.00
C LEU A 72 1.52 19.80 19.66
N ASP A 73 2.72 20.36 19.54
CA ASP A 73 3.53 20.25 18.32
C ASP A 73 3.97 18.81 18.04
N LYS A 74 4.33 18.07 19.10
CA LYS A 74 4.66 16.65 18.99
C LYS A 74 3.44 15.81 18.65
N PHE A 75 2.28 16.16 19.22
CA PHE A 75 1.01 15.55 18.85
C PHE A 75 0.74 15.72 17.34
N ARG A 76 0.89 16.94 16.81
CA ARG A 76 0.68 17.24 15.39
C ARG A 76 1.65 16.48 14.49
N ILE A 77 2.92 16.34 14.87
CA ILE A 77 3.89 15.55 14.09
C ILE A 77 3.51 14.06 14.09
N ARG A 78 3.09 13.51 15.24
CA ARG A 78 2.77 12.08 15.39
C ARG A 78 1.49 11.67 14.68
N PHE A 79 0.41 12.40 14.93
CA PHE A 79 -0.94 12.08 14.42
C PHE A 79 -1.28 12.83 13.13
N ARG A 80 -0.41 13.76 12.70
CA ARG A 80 -0.59 14.60 11.50
C ARG A 80 -1.88 15.44 11.52
N MET A 81 -2.42 15.67 12.72
CA MET A 81 -3.66 16.41 12.99
C MET A 81 -3.51 17.25 14.26
N ASN A 82 -4.28 18.34 14.35
CA ASN A 82 -4.38 19.10 15.60
C ASN A 82 -5.17 18.29 16.64
N ARG A 83 -4.74 18.35 17.91
CA ARG A 83 -5.42 17.70 19.05
C ARG A 83 -6.89 18.11 19.15
N TYR A 84 -7.20 19.39 18.96
CA TYR A 84 -8.59 19.86 19.01
C TYR A 84 -9.47 19.16 17.98
N LEU A 85 -9.01 19.08 16.72
CA LEU A 85 -9.73 18.39 15.65
C LEU A 85 -9.91 16.90 15.96
N PHE A 86 -8.89 16.25 16.51
CA PHE A 86 -8.98 14.85 16.93
C PHE A 86 -10.09 14.65 17.98
N ILE A 87 -10.17 15.53 18.98
CA ILE A 87 -11.22 15.49 20.01
C ILE A 87 -12.60 15.73 19.39
N CYS A 88 -12.74 16.69 18.48
CA CYS A 88 -14.01 16.91 17.77
C CYS A 88 -14.48 15.66 17.01
N ILE A 89 -13.58 15.01 16.27
CA ILE A 89 -13.88 13.78 15.55
C ILE A 89 -14.27 12.68 16.53
N LYS A 90 -13.49 12.46 17.60
CA LYS A 90 -13.80 11.48 18.65
C LYS A 90 -15.21 11.67 19.20
N ASN A 91 -15.53 12.89 19.63
CA ASN A 91 -16.83 13.21 20.21
C ASN A 91 -17.98 13.04 19.21
N SER A 92 -17.74 13.30 17.92
CA SER A 92 -18.72 13.06 16.86
C SER A 92 -19.00 11.58 16.60
N MET A 93 -18.08 10.68 16.95
CA MET A 93 -18.26 9.22 16.78
C MET A 93 -18.85 8.55 18.02
N GLU A 94 -18.87 9.24 19.16
CA GLU A 94 -19.40 8.74 20.44
C GLU A 94 -20.89 9.11 20.65
N GLN A 95 -21.54 9.73 19.65
CA GLN A 95 -22.99 9.98 19.58
C GLN A 95 -23.71 8.83 18.87
#